data_AF-A5DC28-F1
#
_entry.id   AF-A5DC28-F1
#
_cell.length_a   1.000
_cell.length_b   1.000
_cell.length_c   1.000
_cell.angle_alpha   90.00
_cell.angle_beta   90.00
_cell.angle_gamma   90.00
#
_symmetry.space_group_name_H-M   'P 1'
#
loop_
_entity.id
_entity.type
_entity.pdbx_description
1 polymer ?
#
loop_
_entity_poly.entity_id
_entity_poly.type
_entity_poly.pdbx_seq_one_letter_code
_entity_poly.pdbx_strand_id
1 'polypeptide(L)'
;MTESSELPELPHGYNFRPVEKSDYSNSYIETLKVLTTVGDISAENFDEVYNHWSSLPDIYKPHVITNAEGVVVATGMLLVEKKVIHSCGKVGHIEDIAVANTEQGKNLGRAMITRLTDIAKTIGCYKVILDCSPHNVGFYEKCGYSKAGSEMCTRFKQ
;
A
#
# COMPACT_ATOMS: atom_id res chain seq x y z
N MET A 1 -8.22 27.64 1.80
CA MET A 1 -8.48 27.37 0.38
C MET A 1 -8.19 25.91 0.16
N THR A 2 -9.23 25.07 0.17
CA THR A 2 -9.09 23.62 -0.02
C THR A 2 -9.15 23.35 -1.52
N GLU A 3 -7.99 23.23 -2.16
CA GLU A 3 -7.94 22.56 -3.45
C GLU A 3 -8.56 21.17 -3.26
N SER A 4 -9.59 20.87 -4.03
CA SER A 4 -10.07 19.50 -4.18
C SER A 4 -8.89 18.69 -4.70
N SER A 5 -8.29 17.87 -3.84
CA SER A 5 -7.17 17.02 -4.23
C SER A 5 -7.71 15.92 -5.15
N GLU A 6 -7.83 16.21 -6.43
CA GLU A 6 -8.11 15.19 -7.43
C GLU A 6 -7.04 14.09 -7.30
N LEU A 7 -7.51 12.84 -7.20
CA LEU A 7 -6.63 11.69 -7.12
C LEU A 7 -5.74 11.68 -8.37
N PRO A 8 -4.42 11.43 -8.24
CA PRO A 8 -3.54 11.32 -9.39
C PRO A 8 -4.14 10.35 -10.43
N GLU A 9 -4.28 10.83 -11.66
CA GLU A 9 -4.71 9.98 -12.77
C GLU A 9 -3.65 8.90 -13.01
N LEU A 10 -4.14 7.69 -13.27
CA LEU A 10 -3.28 6.60 -13.72
C LEU A 10 -3.07 6.72 -15.24
N PRO A 11 -1.94 6.23 -15.77
CA PRO A 11 -1.77 6.11 -17.21
C PRO A 11 -2.93 5.33 -17.86
N HIS A 12 -3.24 5.63 -19.12
CA HIS A 12 -4.33 4.95 -19.82
C HIS A 12 -4.18 3.42 -19.77
N GLY A 13 -5.26 2.73 -19.41
CA GLY A 13 -5.29 1.27 -19.27
C GLY A 13 -4.78 0.73 -17.93
N TYR A 14 -4.12 1.56 -17.11
CA TYR A 14 -3.72 1.15 -15.77
C TYR A 14 -4.92 1.17 -14.83
N ASN A 15 -4.93 0.25 -13.87
CA ASN A 15 -6.07 0.10 -12.96
C ASN A 15 -5.61 -0.05 -11.52
N PHE A 16 -6.22 0.70 -10.61
CA PHE A 16 -6.07 0.51 -9.16
C PHE A 16 -7.24 -0.30 -8.64
N ARG A 17 -6.95 -1.46 -8.03
CA ARG A 17 -7.97 -2.38 -7.53
C ARG A 17 -7.48 -3.18 -6.32
N PRO A 18 -8.38 -3.81 -5.55
CA PRO A 18 -7.99 -4.79 -4.55
C PRO A 18 -7.16 -5.93 -5.16
N VAL A 19 -6.31 -6.54 -4.33
CA VAL A 19 -5.61 -7.78 -4.68
C VAL A 19 -6.62 -8.91 -4.94
N GLU A 20 -6.32 -9.76 -5.91
CA GLU A 20 -7.05 -10.98 -6.26
C GLU A 20 -6.13 -12.20 -6.13
N LYS A 21 -6.70 -13.41 -5.95
CA LYS A 21 -5.89 -14.65 -5.88
C LYS A 21 -5.01 -14.87 -7.12
N SER A 22 -5.56 -14.54 -8.29
CA SER A 22 -4.90 -14.61 -9.58
C SER A 22 -3.64 -13.73 -9.65
N ASP A 23 -3.49 -12.75 -8.77
CA ASP A 23 -2.33 -11.86 -8.78
C ASP A 23 -1.01 -12.56 -8.44
N TYR A 24 -1.06 -13.72 -7.75
CA TYR A 24 0.10 -14.58 -7.58
C TYR A 24 0.77 -14.92 -8.91
N SER A 25 -0.03 -15.34 -9.90
CA SER A 25 0.42 -15.69 -11.24
C SER A 25 0.71 -14.47 -12.12
N ASN A 26 0.51 -13.26 -11.60
CA ASN A 26 0.49 -12.02 -12.35
C ASN A 26 1.50 -10.99 -11.81
N SER A 27 2.68 -11.48 -11.44
CA SER A 27 3.83 -10.68 -10.99
C SER A 27 3.66 -9.95 -9.65
N TYR A 28 2.70 -10.31 -8.81
CA TYR A 28 2.57 -9.73 -7.46
C TYR A 28 3.86 -9.94 -6.64
N ILE A 29 4.33 -11.19 -6.56
CA ILE A 29 5.54 -11.55 -5.80
C ILE A 29 6.78 -10.83 -6.37
N GLU A 30 6.93 -10.82 -7.70
CA GLU A 30 8.05 -10.14 -8.36
C GLU A 30 8.04 -8.63 -8.16
N THR A 31 6.86 -8.01 -8.14
CA THR A 31 6.71 -6.58 -7.83
C THR A 31 7.12 -6.28 -6.39
N LEU A 32 6.72 -7.11 -5.43
CA LEU A 32 7.02 -6.89 -4.02
C LEU A 32 8.52 -7.08 -3.70
N LYS A 33 9.23 -7.93 -4.44
CA LYS A 33 10.68 -8.16 -4.27
C LYS A 33 11.55 -6.91 -4.45
N VAL A 34 11.05 -5.84 -5.08
CA VAL A 34 11.80 -4.57 -5.17
C VAL A 34 11.89 -3.84 -3.83
N LEU A 35 11.01 -4.15 -2.88
CA LEU A 35 10.95 -3.52 -1.57
C LEU A 35 11.89 -4.21 -0.56
N THR A 36 11.83 -5.53 -0.48
CA THR A 36 12.55 -6.32 0.53
C THR A 36 12.65 -7.80 0.14
N THR A 37 13.33 -8.59 0.97
CA THR A 37 13.36 -10.06 0.85
C THR A 37 11.95 -10.63 1.06
N VAL A 38 11.42 -11.32 0.04
CA VAL A 38 10.13 -12.04 0.12
C VAL A 38 10.33 -13.54 0.41
N GLY A 39 11.36 -14.16 -0.16
CA GLY A 39 11.58 -15.61 -0.09
C GLY A 39 10.89 -16.39 -1.21
N ASP A 40 10.90 -17.72 -1.09
CA ASP A 40 10.25 -18.64 -2.04
C ASP A 40 8.82 -18.91 -1.56
N ILE A 41 7.85 -18.25 -2.19
CA ILE A 41 6.43 -18.34 -1.84
C ILE A 41 5.72 -19.22 -2.85
N SER A 42 5.09 -20.31 -2.38
CA SER A 42 4.23 -21.14 -3.22
C SER A 42 2.86 -20.50 -3.45
N ALA A 43 2.12 -20.99 -4.43
CA ALA A 43 0.75 -20.55 -4.69
C ALA A 43 -0.15 -20.79 -3.46
N GLU A 44 0.04 -21.91 -2.77
CA GLU A 44 -0.69 -22.28 -1.56
C GLU A 44 -0.39 -21.31 -0.41
N ASN A 45 0.89 -20.94 -0.21
CA ASN A 45 1.25 -19.94 0.82
C ASN A 45 0.62 -18.58 0.52
N PHE A 46 0.63 -18.15 -0.73
CA PHE A 46 -0.04 -16.91 -1.12
C PHE A 46 -1.56 -16.99 -0.88
N ASP A 47 -2.18 -18.09 -1.26
CA ASP A 47 -3.62 -18.32 -1.06
C ASP A 47 -4.01 -18.27 0.42
N GLU A 48 -3.21 -18.85 1.31
CA GLU A 48 -3.42 -18.79 2.76
C GLU A 48 -3.42 -17.35 3.27
N VAL A 49 -2.42 -16.56 2.88
CA VAL A 49 -2.29 -15.15 3.25
C VAL A 49 -3.45 -14.32 2.68
N TYR A 50 -3.77 -14.52 1.40
CA TYR A 50 -4.90 -13.87 0.74
C TYR A 50 -6.22 -14.17 1.45
N ASN A 51 -6.47 -15.43 1.80
CA ASN A 51 -7.68 -15.85 2.51
C ASN A 51 -7.75 -15.19 3.90
N HIS A 52 -6.62 -15.05 4.59
CA HIS A 52 -6.57 -14.34 5.86
C HIS A 52 -6.96 -12.87 5.72
N TRP A 53 -6.35 -12.14 4.77
CA TRP A 53 -6.70 -10.74 4.51
C TRP A 53 -8.17 -10.58 4.14
N SER A 54 -8.66 -11.47 3.26
CA SER A 54 -10.05 -11.47 2.79
C SER A 54 -11.05 -11.76 3.90
N SER A 55 -10.66 -12.52 4.93
CA SER A 55 -11.51 -12.82 6.09
C SER A 55 -11.68 -11.63 7.05
N LEU A 56 -10.82 -10.61 6.93
CA LEU A 56 -10.77 -9.43 7.81
C LEU A 56 -10.74 -8.12 7.01
N PRO A 57 -11.75 -7.85 6.15
CA PRO A 57 -11.75 -6.72 5.22
C PRO A 57 -11.83 -5.35 5.92
N ASP A 58 -12.25 -5.32 7.18
CA ASP A 58 -12.23 -4.12 8.02
C ASP A 58 -10.80 -3.72 8.45
N ILE A 59 -9.86 -4.67 8.46
CA ILE A 59 -8.48 -4.49 8.90
C ILE A 59 -7.55 -4.40 7.70
N TYR A 60 -7.61 -5.37 6.79
CA TYR A 60 -6.68 -5.47 5.67
C TYR A 60 -7.31 -4.95 4.38
N LYS A 61 -6.59 -4.09 3.68
CA LYS A 61 -6.99 -3.52 2.39
C LYS A 61 -5.83 -3.59 1.40
N PRO A 62 -5.40 -4.80 0.99
CA PRO A 62 -4.35 -4.96 -0.01
C PRO A 62 -4.85 -4.47 -1.38
N HIS A 63 -4.07 -3.62 -2.03
CA HIS A 63 -4.37 -3.09 -3.36
C HIS A 63 -3.16 -3.20 -4.28
N VAL A 64 -3.45 -3.26 -5.58
CA VAL A 64 -2.47 -3.26 -6.64
C VAL A 64 -2.78 -2.17 -7.65
N ILE A 65 -1.75 -1.76 -8.39
CA ILE A 65 -1.93 -1.15 -9.69
C ILE A 65 -1.50 -2.15 -10.74
N THR A 66 -2.37 -2.41 -11.71
CA THR A 66 -2.02 -3.17 -12.92
C THR A 66 -1.74 -2.25 -14.09
N ASN A 67 -0.89 -2.66 -15.02
CA ASN A 67 -0.70 -1.97 -16.31
C ASN A 67 -1.82 -2.34 -17.31
N ALA A 68 -1.72 -1.85 -18.55
CA ALA A 68 -2.72 -2.07 -19.59
C ALA A 68 -2.85 -3.55 -20.02
N GLU A 69 -1.78 -4.33 -19.84
CA GLU A 69 -1.74 -5.77 -20.09
C GLU A 69 -2.32 -6.58 -18.91
N GLY A 70 -2.73 -5.89 -17.83
CA GLY A 70 -3.28 -6.50 -16.63
C GLY A 70 -2.23 -6.95 -15.62
N VAL A 71 -0.92 -6.78 -15.87
CA VAL A 71 0.17 -7.22 -14.98
C VAL A 71 0.25 -6.35 -13.74
N VAL A 72 0.42 -6.94 -12.56
CA VAL A 72 0.68 -6.19 -11.32
C VAL A 72 2.03 -5.50 -11.42
N VAL A 73 2.02 -4.16 -11.26
CA VAL A 73 3.21 -3.30 -11.38
C VAL A 73 3.44 -2.42 -10.17
N ALA A 74 2.46 -2.30 -9.28
CA ALA A 74 2.65 -1.73 -7.95
C ALA A 74 1.80 -2.46 -6.92
N THR A 75 2.29 -2.54 -5.68
CA THR A 75 1.57 -3.09 -4.52
C THR A 75 1.49 -2.05 -3.42
N GLY A 76 0.47 -2.16 -2.58
CA GLY A 76 0.36 -1.41 -1.35
C GLY A 76 -0.72 -1.97 -0.44
N MET A 77 -0.52 -1.83 0.86
CA MET A 77 -1.45 -2.28 1.88
C MET A 77 -1.90 -1.10 2.72
N LEU A 78 -3.20 -1.01 2.99
CA LEU A 78 -3.72 -0.21 4.10
C LEU A 78 -4.20 -1.16 5.21
N LEU A 79 -3.57 -1.05 6.36
CA LEU A 79 -3.99 -1.67 7.62
C LEU A 79 -4.79 -0.67 8.46
N VAL A 80 -5.93 -1.10 8.98
CA VAL A 80 -6.82 -0.24 9.77
C VAL A 80 -6.86 -0.71 11.21
N GLU A 81 -6.28 0.09 12.09
CA GLU A 81 -6.21 -0.20 13.52
C GLU A 81 -7.30 0.58 14.28
N LYS A 82 -8.18 -0.14 14.99
CA LYS A 82 -9.12 0.46 15.96
C LYS A 82 -8.38 0.74 17.27
N LYS A 83 -8.61 1.93 17.84
CA LYS A 83 -7.98 2.36 19.10
C LYS A 83 -9.04 2.78 20.10
N VAL A 84 -8.73 2.73 21.40
CA VAL A 84 -9.57 3.34 22.46
C VAL A 84 -9.43 4.87 22.45
N ILE A 85 -8.22 5.36 22.20
CA ILE A 85 -7.94 6.80 22.09
C ILE A 85 -8.67 7.44 20.91
N HIS A 86 -8.77 8.78 20.92
CA HIS A 86 -9.54 9.55 19.93
C HIS A 86 -10.99 9.07 19.83
N SER A 87 -11.63 8.84 20.98
CA SER A 87 -13.04 8.42 21.08
C SER A 87 -13.36 7.16 20.27
N CYS A 88 -12.62 6.09 20.55
CA CYS A 88 -12.72 4.83 19.81
C CYS A 88 -12.36 4.96 18.31
N GLY A 89 -11.38 5.83 18.00
CA GLY A 89 -11.01 6.19 16.63
C GLY A 89 -10.23 5.11 15.88
N LYS A 90 -9.93 5.39 14.60
CA LYS A 90 -9.15 4.49 13.72
C LYS A 90 -7.90 5.16 13.17
N VAL A 91 -6.82 4.39 13.03
CA VAL A 91 -5.58 4.81 12.34
C VAL A 91 -5.37 3.92 11.12
N GLY A 92 -5.08 4.54 9.98
CA GLY A 92 -4.57 3.83 8.82
C GLY A 92 -3.05 3.70 8.89
N HIS A 93 -2.53 2.53 8.59
CA HIS A 93 -1.10 2.26 8.42
C HIS A 93 -0.88 1.84 6.97
N ILE A 94 -0.05 2.57 6.25
CA ILE A 94 0.33 2.19 4.88
C ILE A 94 1.58 1.33 4.95
N GLU A 95 1.50 0.14 4.38
CA GLU A 95 2.58 -0.85 4.35
C GLU A 95 2.83 -1.35 2.92
N ASP A 96 3.96 -2.04 2.72
CA ASP A 96 4.27 -2.84 1.54
C ASP A 96 4.16 -2.10 0.19
N ILE A 97 4.54 -0.82 0.19
CA ILE A 97 4.57 0.02 -1.01
C ILE A 97 5.74 -0.38 -1.90
N ALA A 98 5.42 -0.94 -3.06
CA ALA A 98 6.39 -1.33 -4.08
C ALA A 98 5.91 -0.91 -5.46
N VAL A 99 6.85 -0.50 -6.32
CA VAL A 99 6.60 -0.23 -7.75
C VAL A 99 7.70 -0.93 -8.53
N ALA A 100 7.32 -1.79 -9.47
CA ALA A 100 8.24 -2.52 -10.33
C ALA A 100 9.25 -1.55 -10.98
N ASN A 101 10.53 -1.93 -11.03
CA ASN A 101 11.60 -1.03 -11.50
C ASN A 101 11.36 -0.50 -12.92
N THR A 102 10.76 -1.30 -13.80
CA THR A 102 10.39 -0.93 -15.18
C THR A 102 9.23 0.08 -15.26
N GLU A 103 8.58 0.36 -14.14
CA GLU A 103 7.33 1.12 -14.02
C GLU A 103 7.49 2.36 -13.12
N GLN A 104 8.69 2.55 -12.57
CA GLN A 104 9.05 3.75 -11.82
C GLN A 104 9.09 5.00 -12.72
N GLY A 105 8.91 6.18 -12.11
CA GLY A 105 8.83 7.45 -12.84
C GLY A 105 7.46 7.74 -13.48
N LYS A 106 6.53 6.77 -13.50
CA LYS A 106 5.15 6.94 -14.02
C LYS A 106 4.14 7.44 -12.98
N ASN A 107 4.61 8.01 -11.87
CA ASN A 107 3.80 8.45 -10.72
C ASN A 107 2.94 7.37 -10.02
N LEU A 108 3.15 6.07 -10.30
CA LEU A 108 2.35 4.99 -9.73
C LEU A 108 2.44 4.91 -8.21
N GLY A 109 3.62 5.13 -7.64
CA GLY A 109 3.79 5.17 -6.18
C GLY A 109 2.96 6.29 -5.55
N ARG A 110 2.96 7.49 -6.16
CA ARG A 110 2.14 8.61 -5.67
C ARG A 110 0.65 8.28 -5.78
N ALA A 111 0.22 7.69 -6.90
CA ALA A 111 -1.16 7.26 -7.09
C ALA A 111 -1.59 6.21 -6.05
N MET A 112 -0.73 5.21 -5.76
CA MET A 112 -0.96 4.20 -4.72
C MET A 112 -1.16 4.85 -3.36
N ILE A 113 -0.22 5.71 -2.93
CA ILE A 113 -0.31 6.41 -1.65
C ILE A 113 -1.59 7.22 -1.55
N THR A 114 -1.87 8.12 -2.50
CA THR A 114 -3.03 9.01 -2.39
C THR A 114 -4.35 8.23 -2.37
N ARG A 115 -4.46 7.13 -3.12
CA ARG A 115 -5.66 6.27 -3.12
C ARG A 115 -5.83 5.53 -1.81
N LEU A 116 -4.77 4.96 -1.24
CA LEU A 116 -4.84 4.33 0.09
C LEU A 116 -5.18 5.37 1.18
N THR A 117 -4.60 6.57 1.11
CA THR A 117 -4.96 7.67 2.02
C THR A 117 -6.44 8.05 1.90
N ASP A 118 -6.98 8.12 0.69
CA ASP A 118 -8.39 8.44 0.46
C ASP A 118 -9.34 7.34 0.97
N ILE A 119 -8.96 6.07 0.79
CA ILE A 119 -9.68 4.94 1.40
C ILE A 119 -9.70 5.09 2.93
N ALA A 120 -8.54 5.35 3.55
CA ALA A 120 -8.45 5.52 5.01
C ALA A 120 -9.30 6.70 5.52
N LYS A 121 -9.31 7.81 4.77
CA LYS A 121 -10.15 8.97 5.08
C LYS A 121 -11.64 8.63 4.96
N THR A 122 -12.03 7.95 3.88
CA THR A 122 -13.43 7.55 3.61
C THR A 122 -13.97 6.63 4.69
N ILE A 123 -13.15 5.68 5.18
CA ILE A 123 -13.55 4.81 6.28
C ILE A 123 -13.48 5.50 7.65
N GLY A 124 -13.05 6.76 7.75
CA GLY A 124 -13.05 7.52 9.01
C GLY A 124 -11.84 7.27 9.91
N CYS A 125 -10.68 6.97 9.34
CA CYS A 125 -9.42 7.08 10.09
C CYS A 125 -9.12 8.55 10.40
N TYR A 126 -8.74 8.86 11.64
CA TYR A 126 -8.40 10.24 12.02
C TYR A 126 -6.99 10.65 11.56
N LYS A 127 -6.15 9.67 11.21
CA LYS A 127 -4.85 9.87 10.56
C LYS A 127 -4.42 8.63 9.79
N VAL A 128 -3.47 8.81 8.89
CA VAL A 128 -2.72 7.75 8.21
C VAL A 128 -1.25 7.93 8.52
N ILE A 129 -0.55 6.85 8.82
CA ILE A 129 0.90 6.85 9.06
C ILE A 129 1.58 5.79 8.20
N LEU A 130 2.89 5.97 8.03
CA LEU A 130 3.81 5.04 7.41
C LEU A 130 5.21 5.37 7.90
N ASP A 131 6.10 4.38 7.84
CA ASP A 131 7.52 4.56 8.09
C ASP A 131 8.30 4.56 6.77
N CYS A 132 9.39 5.32 6.71
CA CYS A 132 10.21 5.38 5.51
C CYS A 132 11.68 5.71 5.81
N SER A 133 12.55 5.26 4.90
CA SER A 133 13.96 5.64 4.89
C SER A 133 14.15 7.15 4.65
N PRO A 134 15.24 7.76 5.13
CA PRO A 134 15.52 9.17 4.92
C PRO A 134 15.51 9.61 3.44
N HIS A 135 15.93 8.74 2.52
CA HIS A 135 15.97 9.06 1.08
C HIS A 135 14.57 9.12 0.44
N ASN A 136 13.56 8.48 1.04
CA ASN A 136 12.18 8.47 0.54
C ASN A 136 11.30 9.57 1.16
N VAL A 137 11.77 10.29 2.18
CA VAL A 137 11.00 11.36 2.85
C VAL A 137 10.43 12.36 1.85
N GLY A 138 11.26 12.85 0.91
CA GLY A 138 10.83 13.83 -0.08
C GLY A 138 9.78 13.31 -1.07
N PHE A 139 9.69 11.99 -1.27
CA PHE A 139 8.60 11.37 -2.02
C PHE A 139 7.28 11.45 -1.23
N TYR A 140 7.29 11.07 0.05
CA TYR A 140 6.10 11.10 0.90
C TYR A 140 5.61 12.53 1.19
N GLU A 141 6.52 13.50 1.32
CA GLU A 141 6.15 14.92 1.41
C GLU A 141 5.37 15.40 0.18
N LYS A 142 5.75 14.98 -1.03
CA LYS A 142 4.99 15.24 -2.27
C LYS A 142 3.63 14.54 -2.31
N CYS A 143 3.44 13.50 -1.52
CA CYS A 143 2.16 12.82 -1.32
C CYS A 143 1.30 13.49 -0.23
N GLY A 144 1.76 14.57 0.40
CA GLY A 144 1.02 15.30 1.44
C GLY A 144 1.30 14.83 2.87
N TYR A 145 2.32 13.99 3.07
CA TYR A 145 2.73 13.54 4.41
C TYR A 145 3.74 14.51 5.03
N SER A 146 3.87 14.46 6.35
CA SER A 146 4.88 15.19 7.11
C SER A 146 5.54 14.28 8.13
N LYS A 147 6.79 14.56 8.51
CA LYS A 147 7.47 13.84 9.60
C LYS A 147 6.64 13.92 10.89
N ALA A 148 6.35 12.77 11.49
CA ALA A 148 5.46 12.67 12.65
C ALA A 148 6.06 11.87 13.83
N GLY A 149 7.27 11.32 13.69
CA GLY A 149 7.91 10.49 14.71
C GLY A 149 9.23 9.89 14.24
N SER A 150 9.74 8.94 15.01
CA SER A 150 10.88 8.09 14.65
C SER A 150 10.46 6.62 14.71
N GLU A 151 10.73 5.87 13.66
CA GLU A 151 10.57 4.41 13.65
C GLU A 151 11.62 3.78 14.59
N MET A 152 11.18 2.84 15.42
CA MET A 152 12.05 2.07 16.31
C MET A 152 11.84 0.58 16.02
N CYS A 153 12.93 -0.18 15.87
CA CYS A 153 12.88 -1.58 15.45
C CYS A 153 13.69 -2.48 16.38
N THR A 154 13.13 -3.64 16.76
CA THR A 154 13.87 -4.79 17.29
C THR A 154 13.63 -5.98 16.37
N ARG A 155 14.68 -6.71 16.00
CA ARG A 155 14.59 -7.85 15.08
C ARG A 155 14.77 -9.16 15.86
N PHE A 156 13.87 -10.10 15.62
CA PHE A 156 13.98 -11.48 16.11
C PHE A 156 14.56 -12.36 15.00
N LYS A 157 15.34 -13.39 15.36
CA LYS A 157 15.84 -14.35 14.38
C LYS A 157 14.64 -15.09 13.77
N GLN A 158 14.57 -15.08 12.45
CA GLN A 158 13.66 -15.92 11.67
C GLN A 158 14.31 -17.28 11.41
#